data_AF-A0A2E3NZ59-F1
#
_entry.id   AF-A0A2E3NZ59-F1
#
_cell.length_a   1.000
_cell.length_b   1.000
_cell.length_c   1.000
_cell.angle_alpha   90.00
_cell.angle_beta   90.00
_cell.angle_gamma   90.00
#
_symmetry.space_group_name_H-M   'P 1'
#
loop_
_entity.id
_entity.type
_entity.pdbx_description
1 polymer ?
#
loop_
_entity_poly.entity_id
_entity_poly.type
_entity_poly.pdbx_seq_one_letter_code
_entity_poly.pdbx_strand_id
1 'polypeptide(L)'
;MYRTRPIIGAAILAGLTLAATSLPAQAAREAPDRPSLGGETEAPDIAAVRQVQTALASLGLYAGFIDGKLNQNLTSAIRLYQQQAGLKVTGRITDALRDHLDRSLRVSRLLRNLDDTRRKAMDDARRALMAHPATRDLVEDDAVPSADAARDPTPCFDQPTVRCLLAEAFESAKAVTKRDLRDWALGEILAAQARAGLMTQAMETTRRIQDPRLIMVALRDIAQAQARAGRGEEALAAAEIIPESRTQIEALAVIADTQARHGYFKAAQDTAGLLYSMARHLKTPSDQVTFATRAAVTLYRAGDRDTANAALYLARVTVTDKVPPPQQVAAWRQVAGALADLDRLDDALVVADVVNQRSDKETVMIAAAQSAIRAARLDKAMDLAHGIDAERYRVLVLGEIAVAMARTGDRPGANAVIDEAFADAEAIGLPFARSYAVSRLVLALSDMARIKDQPSDILAERFVRARDAAEGINDPRLRGQVLFEISAQQRRAGMAPEDAQASEARAIAAADAIPIVISRVWIHGDVATLHARADESDLAWAAFHRAMAEARRIDNSWARARAMAKMAQTLIDLVTPKTAATADEMSKDSR
;
A
#
# COMPACT_ATOMS: atom_id res chain seq x y z
N MET A 1 10.02 -2.80 -1.32
CA MET A 1 8.75 -2.31 -1.93
C MET A 1 8.43 -3.22 -3.13
N TYR A 2 7.82 -4.39 -2.90
CA TYR A 2 7.38 -5.30 -3.96
C TYR A 2 5.87 -5.55 -3.77
N ARG A 3 5.03 -4.90 -4.58
CA ARG A 3 3.61 -5.23 -4.74
C ARG A 3 3.35 -5.44 -6.23
N THR A 4 3.35 -6.69 -6.66
CA THR A 4 2.88 -7.08 -7.99
C THR A 4 1.36 -7.25 -7.93
N ARG A 5 0.62 -6.35 -8.60
CA ARG A 5 -0.82 -6.49 -8.83
C ARG A 5 -1.09 -7.64 -9.82
N PRO A 6 -2.10 -8.51 -9.60
CA PRO A 6 -2.50 -9.48 -10.61
C PRO A 6 -3.31 -8.82 -11.72
N ILE A 7 -3.01 -9.18 -12.97
CA ILE A 7 -3.73 -8.75 -14.17
C ILE A 7 -5.03 -9.57 -14.27
N ILE A 8 -6.18 -8.89 -14.23
CA ILE A 8 -7.50 -9.47 -14.48
C ILE A 8 -7.72 -9.43 -15.99
N GLY A 9 -7.92 -10.60 -16.61
CA GLY A 9 -8.28 -10.73 -18.02
C GLY A 9 -9.73 -10.31 -18.25
N ALA A 10 -9.95 -9.29 -19.08
CA ALA A 10 -11.26 -8.88 -19.55
C ALA A 10 -11.70 -9.75 -20.75
N ALA A 11 -12.85 -10.42 -20.62
CA ALA A 11 -13.53 -11.07 -21.73
C ALA A 11 -14.48 -10.05 -22.37
N ILE A 12 -14.27 -9.73 -23.66
CA ILE A 12 -15.18 -8.88 -24.44
C ILE A 12 -16.03 -9.81 -25.31
N LEU A 13 -17.35 -9.84 -25.04
CA LEU A 13 -18.36 -10.34 -25.95
C LEU A 13 -18.66 -9.26 -27.00
N ALA A 14 -18.52 -9.59 -28.30
CA ALA A 14 -18.97 -8.75 -29.41
C ALA A 14 -20.25 -9.34 -30.01
N GLY A 15 -21.35 -8.60 -29.91
CA GLY A 15 -22.60 -8.85 -30.63
C GLY A 15 -22.61 -8.10 -31.97
N LEU A 16 -22.85 -8.84 -33.05
CA LEU A 16 -23.13 -8.33 -34.40
C LEU A 16 -24.57 -7.80 -34.51
N THR A 17 -24.76 -6.69 -35.24
CA THR A 17 -25.95 -6.46 -36.08
C THR A 17 -25.61 -5.62 -37.32
N LEU A 18 -26.14 -6.06 -38.47
CA LEU A 18 -26.00 -5.54 -39.83
C LEU A 18 -26.95 -4.35 -40.16
N ALA A 19 -26.59 -3.62 -41.23
CA ALA A 19 -27.38 -3.12 -42.39
C ALA A 19 -27.12 -1.62 -42.69
N ALA A 20 -26.45 -1.28 -43.81
CA ALA A 20 -27.00 -0.92 -45.15
C ALA A 20 -27.71 0.46 -45.12
N THR A 21 -27.53 1.48 -45.98
CA THR A 21 -27.16 1.72 -47.40
C THR A 21 -26.78 3.22 -47.52
N SER A 22 -25.96 3.75 -48.44
CA SER A 22 -26.34 4.20 -49.79
C SER A 22 -25.19 4.96 -50.49
N LEU A 23 -25.04 4.78 -51.81
CA LEU A 23 -24.34 5.65 -52.80
C LEU A 23 -25.43 6.29 -53.71
N PRO A 24 -25.22 7.37 -54.52
CA PRO A 24 -24.08 7.68 -55.44
C PRO A 24 -23.68 9.20 -55.41
N ALA A 25 -22.76 9.81 -56.18
CA ALA A 25 -22.44 9.74 -57.62
C ALA A 25 -21.10 10.41 -58.00
N GLN A 26 -20.58 9.97 -59.17
CA GLN A 26 -19.62 10.50 -60.18
C GLN A 26 -19.03 11.93 -59.99
N ALA A 27 -17.79 12.26 -60.38
CA ALA A 27 -16.99 11.96 -61.60
C ALA A 27 -15.48 12.19 -61.28
N ALA A 28 -14.46 11.72 -62.00
CA ALA A 28 -14.30 11.61 -63.45
C ALA A 28 -13.27 10.53 -63.81
N ARG A 29 -13.40 10.03 -65.04
CA ARG A 29 -12.57 9.02 -65.71
C ARG A 29 -11.20 9.60 -66.11
N GLU A 30 -10.15 8.80 -65.93
CA GLU A 30 -8.95 8.85 -66.76
C GLU A 30 -8.69 7.43 -67.30
N ALA A 31 -8.29 7.36 -68.57
CA ALA A 31 -8.18 6.14 -69.38
C ALA A 31 -6.92 5.31 -69.02
N PRO A 32 -6.79 4.05 -69.48
CA PRO A 32 -5.89 3.07 -68.89
C PRO A 32 -4.50 3.09 -69.54
N ASP A 33 -3.48 3.46 -68.76
CA ASP A 33 -2.10 3.10 -69.07
C ASP A 33 -1.79 1.70 -68.55
N ARG A 34 -1.49 0.79 -69.47
CA ARG A 34 -0.52 -0.31 -69.25
C ARG A 34 0.69 0.03 -70.12
N PRO A 35 1.95 -0.30 -69.74
CA PRO A 35 2.32 -1.39 -68.82
C PRO A 35 3.51 -1.07 -67.86
N SER A 36 3.62 -1.83 -66.77
CA SER A 36 4.92 -2.35 -66.30
C SER A 36 4.66 -3.52 -65.36
N LEU A 37 4.68 -4.72 -65.92
CA LEU A 37 4.97 -5.95 -65.17
C LEU A 37 6.48 -5.97 -64.93
N GLY A 38 6.94 -5.09 -64.04
CA GLY A 38 8.27 -5.12 -63.45
C GLY A 38 8.18 -5.82 -62.11
N GLY A 39 8.25 -7.15 -62.14
CA GLY A 39 8.46 -7.94 -60.94
C GLY A 39 9.87 -7.71 -60.43
N GLU A 40 10.02 -6.85 -59.43
CA GLU A 40 11.07 -7.02 -58.43
C GLU A 40 10.48 -7.86 -57.30
N THR A 41 10.47 -9.19 -57.52
CA THR A 41 10.54 -10.13 -56.40
C THR A 41 11.88 -9.87 -55.72
N GLU A 42 11.90 -8.91 -54.79
CA GLU A 42 12.97 -8.76 -53.81
C GLU A 42 13.07 -10.13 -53.12
N ALA A 43 14.16 -10.86 -53.37
CA ALA A 43 14.42 -12.10 -52.68
C ALA A 43 14.28 -11.82 -51.18
N PRO A 44 13.50 -12.61 -50.41
CA PRO A 44 13.28 -12.32 -49.00
C PRO A 44 14.66 -12.21 -48.35
N ASP A 45 14.93 -11.05 -47.75
CA ASP A 45 16.21 -10.75 -47.12
C ASP A 45 16.60 -11.94 -46.22
N ILE A 46 17.66 -12.64 -46.61
CA ILE A 46 18.13 -13.86 -45.93
C ILE A 46 18.38 -13.55 -44.45
N ALA A 47 18.81 -12.33 -44.12
CA ALA A 47 18.97 -11.88 -42.75
C ALA A 47 17.62 -11.78 -42.02
N ALA A 48 16.59 -11.18 -42.64
CA ALA A 48 15.24 -11.12 -42.08
C ALA A 48 14.61 -12.52 -41.89
N VAL A 49 14.80 -13.44 -42.84
CA VAL A 49 14.31 -14.84 -42.71
C VAL A 49 15.00 -15.54 -41.54
N ARG A 50 16.33 -15.40 -41.43
CA ARG A 50 17.09 -15.95 -40.29
C ARG A 50 16.66 -15.34 -38.96
N GLN A 51 16.39 -14.05 -38.93
CA GLN A 51 15.91 -13.36 -37.73
C GLN A 51 14.56 -13.94 -37.27
N VAL A 52 13.62 -14.15 -38.19
CA VAL A 52 12.31 -14.73 -37.88
C VAL A 52 12.43 -16.21 -37.47
N GLN A 53 13.24 -17.01 -38.18
CA GLN A 53 13.54 -18.40 -37.79
C GLN A 53 14.12 -18.47 -36.36
N THR A 54 15.11 -17.62 -36.06
CA THR A 54 15.75 -17.55 -34.74
C THR A 54 14.77 -17.12 -33.65
N ALA A 55 13.93 -16.13 -33.95
CA ALA A 55 12.93 -15.63 -33.01
C ALA A 55 11.88 -16.68 -32.69
N LEU A 56 11.31 -17.33 -33.71
CA LEU A 56 10.32 -18.39 -33.52
C LEU A 56 10.94 -19.62 -32.85
N ALA A 57 12.19 -19.96 -33.14
CA ALA A 57 12.91 -21.05 -32.46
C ALA A 57 13.14 -20.74 -30.98
N SER A 58 13.54 -19.51 -30.65
CA SER A 58 13.74 -19.05 -29.26
C SER A 58 12.44 -19.03 -28.45
N LEU A 59 11.29 -18.92 -29.11
CA LEU A 59 9.95 -19.01 -28.54
C LEU A 59 9.40 -20.45 -28.52
N GLY A 60 10.16 -21.43 -29.02
CA GLY A 60 9.75 -22.84 -29.10
C GLY A 60 8.70 -23.16 -30.18
N LEU A 61 8.46 -22.23 -31.11
CA LEU A 61 7.44 -22.37 -32.17
C LEU A 61 8.03 -22.84 -33.51
N TYR A 62 9.36 -22.91 -33.62
CA TYR A 62 10.07 -23.39 -34.81
C TYR A 62 11.19 -24.37 -34.45
N ALA A 63 11.11 -25.59 -34.98
CA ALA A 63 12.09 -26.66 -34.74
C ALA A 63 12.97 -26.97 -35.97
N GLY A 64 12.91 -26.14 -37.02
CA GLY A 64 13.71 -26.30 -38.24
C GLY A 64 15.09 -25.66 -38.17
N PHE A 65 15.91 -25.89 -39.18
CA PHE A 65 17.23 -25.26 -39.31
C PHE A 65 17.10 -23.74 -39.55
N ILE A 66 17.99 -22.96 -38.92
CA ILE A 66 18.11 -21.51 -39.14
C ILE A 66 19.04 -21.29 -40.35
N ASP A 67 18.54 -21.61 -41.54
CA ASP A 67 19.29 -21.57 -42.79
C ASP A 67 19.04 -20.30 -43.62
N GLY A 68 18.02 -19.52 -43.27
CA GLY A 68 17.54 -18.36 -44.01
C GLY A 68 16.63 -18.69 -45.18
N LYS A 69 16.12 -19.93 -45.25
CA LYS A 69 15.22 -20.37 -46.32
C LYS A 69 13.77 -20.33 -45.88
N LEU A 70 12.93 -19.74 -46.71
CA LEU A 70 11.48 -19.81 -46.55
C LEU A 70 11.01 -21.23 -46.92
N ASN A 71 10.65 -22.04 -45.92
CA ASN A 71 10.12 -23.38 -46.09
C ASN A 71 8.70 -23.51 -45.51
N GLN A 72 8.00 -24.60 -45.83
CA GLN A 72 6.64 -24.82 -45.33
C GLN A 72 6.58 -24.84 -43.80
N ASN A 73 7.60 -25.38 -43.13
CA ASN A 73 7.68 -25.41 -41.67
C ASN A 73 7.74 -23.99 -41.07
N LEU A 74 8.51 -23.09 -41.67
CA LEU A 74 8.62 -21.70 -41.24
C LEU A 74 7.32 -20.94 -41.50
N THR A 75 6.71 -21.13 -42.67
CA THR A 75 5.40 -20.54 -43.01
C THR A 75 4.32 -20.97 -42.01
N SER A 76 4.31 -22.25 -41.62
CA SER A 76 3.38 -22.77 -40.61
C SER A 76 3.64 -22.18 -39.22
N ALA A 77 4.91 -22.09 -38.80
CA ALA A 77 5.28 -21.45 -37.53
C ALA A 77 4.89 -19.97 -37.48
N ILE A 78 5.04 -19.24 -38.60
CA ILE A 78 4.61 -17.85 -38.74
C ILE A 78 3.09 -17.74 -38.58
N ARG A 79 2.30 -18.61 -39.23
CA ARG A 79 0.84 -18.60 -39.11
C ARG A 79 0.39 -18.88 -37.68
N LEU A 80 0.99 -19.86 -37.02
CA LEU A 80 0.69 -20.21 -35.63
C LEU A 80 0.98 -19.03 -34.70
N TYR A 81 2.14 -18.39 -34.84
CA TYR A 81 2.49 -17.23 -34.03
C TYR A 81 1.56 -16.05 -34.30
N GLN A 82 1.25 -15.74 -35.57
CA GLN A 82 0.31 -14.67 -35.93
C GLN A 82 -1.06 -14.91 -35.28
N GLN A 83 -1.55 -16.16 -35.29
CA GLN A 83 -2.80 -16.53 -34.64
C GLN A 83 -2.75 -16.33 -33.12
N GLN A 84 -1.69 -16.80 -32.44
CA GLN A 84 -1.54 -16.65 -30.99
C GLN A 84 -1.38 -15.19 -30.56
N ALA A 85 -0.72 -14.37 -31.38
CA ALA A 85 -0.48 -12.96 -31.14
C ALA A 85 -1.66 -12.04 -31.56
N GLY A 86 -2.74 -12.59 -32.14
CA GLY A 86 -3.86 -11.81 -32.65
C GLY A 86 -3.52 -10.92 -33.86
N LEU A 87 -2.46 -11.27 -34.60
CA LEU A 87 -2.06 -10.60 -35.84
C LEU A 87 -2.81 -11.18 -37.05
N LYS A 88 -2.85 -10.43 -38.16
CA LYS A 88 -3.40 -10.95 -39.43
C LYS A 88 -2.61 -12.18 -39.87
N VAL A 89 -3.29 -13.33 -39.96
CA VAL A 89 -2.68 -14.62 -40.34
C VAL A 89 -2.41 -14.63 -41.84
N THR A 90 -1.19 -14.31 -42.24
CA THR A 90 -0.74 -14.29 -43.64
C THR A 90 0.25 -15.40 -43.96
N GLY A 91 0.97 -15.92 -42.95
CA GLY A 91 2.10 -16.83 -43.15
C GLY A 91 3.31 -16.18 -43.82
N ARG A 92 3.30 -14.85 -43.98
CA ARG A 92 4.38 -14.08 -44.60
C ARG A 92 5.13 -13.30 -43.54
N ILE A 93 6.42 -13.08 -43.78
CA ILE A 93 7.24 -12.18 -42.96
C ILE A 93 6.84 -10.75 -43.30
N THR A 94 6.17 -10.08 -42.36
CA THR A 94 5.79 -8.66 -42.46
C THR A 94 6.52 -7.86 -41.38
N ASP A 95 6.62 -6.54 -41.54
CA ASP A 95 7.23 -5.67 -40.51
C ASP A 95 6.51 -5.76 -39.17
N ALA A 96 5.18 -5.76 -39.21
CA ALA A 96 4.36 -5.97 -38.02
C ALA A 96 4.66 -7.30 -37.30
N LEU A 97 4.95 -8.38 -38.05
CA LEU A 97 5.36 -9.66 -37.47
C LEU A 97 6.74 -9.54 -36.80
N ARG A 98 7.72 -8.93 -37.50
CA ARG A 98 9.09 -8.76 -36.99
C ARG A 98 9.12 -7.92 -35.72
N ASP A 99 8.39 -6.80 -35.69
CA ASP A 99 8.27 -5.94 -34.51
C ASP A 99 7.58 -6.66 -33.35
N HIS A 100 6.55 -7.46 -33.62
CA HIS A 100 5.90 -8.24 -32.57
C HIS A 100 6.81 -9.34 -32.01
N LEU A 101 7.54 -10.05 -32.87
CA LEU A 101 8.54 -11.06 -32.47
C LEU A 101 9.64 -10.43 -31.61
N ASP A 102 10.20 -9.32 -32.04
CA ASP A 102 11.24 -8.62 -31.28
C ASP A 102 10.74 -8.19 -29.88
N ARG A 103 9.56 -7.56 -29.80
CA ARG A 103 8.95 -7.22 -28.50
C ARG A 103 8.70 -8.46 -27.64
N SER A 104 8.19 -9.54 -28.21
CA SER A 104 7.90 -10.79 -27.50
C SER A 104 9.17 -11.45 -26.97
N LEU A 105 10.29 -11.39 -27.71
CA LEU A 105 11.60 -11.87 -27.25
C LEU A 105 12.18 -11.00 -26.12
N ARG A 106 11.97 -9.67 -26.16
CA ARG A 106 12.38 -8.78 -25.06
C ARG A 106 11.60 -9.12 -23.78
N VAL A 107 10.27 -9.29 -23.89
CA VAL A 107 9.42 -9.71 -22.77
C VAL A 107 9.84 -11.08 -22.23
N SER A 108 10.06 -12.05 -23.11
CA SER A 108 10.48 -13.40 -22.71
C SER A 108 11.83 -13.42 -21.99
N ARG A 109 12.80 -12.61 -22.46
CA ARG A 109 14.09 -12.43 -21.77
C ARG A 109 13.91 -11.79 -20.39
N LEU A 110 13.08 -10.75 -20.29
CA LEU A 110 12.78 -10.10 -19.01
C LEU A 110 12.15 -11.08 -18.02
N LEU A 111 11.16 -11.87 -18.44
CA LEU A 111 10.49 -12.87 -17.60
C LEU A 111 11.47 -13.94 -17.10
N ARG A 112 12.35 -14.47 -17.97
CA ARG A 112 13.40 -15.41 -17.55
C ARG A 112 14.36 -14.80 -16.54
N ASN A 113 14.85 -13.58 -16.80
CA ASN A 113 15.74 -12.89 -15.87
C ASN A 113 15.06 -12.64 -14.51
N LEU A 114 13.76 -12.31 -14.49
CA LEU A 114 12.99 -12.14 -13.26
C LEU A 114 12.85 -13.47 -12.50
N ASP A 115 12.59 -14.56 -13.19
CA ASP A 115 12.51 -15.90 -12.58
C ASP A 115 13.85 -16.36 -12.01
N ASP A 116 14.95 -16.14 -12.73
CA ASP A 116 16.30 -16.48 -12.26
C ASP A 116 16.67 -15.64 -11.03
N THR A 117 16.38 -14.34 -11.07
CA THR A 117 16.58 -13.42 -9.93
C THR A 117 15.74 -13.88 -8.73
N ARG A 118 14.48 -14.27 -8.97
CA ARG A 118 13.58 -14.76 -7.92
C ARG A 118 14.11 -16.05 -7.29
N ARG A 119 14.55 -17.02 -8.08
CA ARG A 119 15.13 -18.29 -7.59
C ARG A 119 16.37 -18.03 -6.74
N LYS A 120 17.29 -17.22 -7.26
CA LYS A 120 18.50 -16.82 -6.51
C LYS A 120 18.15 -16.17 -5.18
N ALA A 121 17.20 -15.23 -5.16
CA ALA A 121 16.77 -14.59 -3.92
C ALA A 121 16.13 -15.58 -2.92
N MET A 122 15.37 -16.58 -3.41
CA MET A 122 14.82 -17.63 -2.55
C MET A 122 15.92 -18.51 -1.95
N ASP A 123 16.92 -18.88 -2.75
CA ASP A 123 18.06 -19.68 -2.28
C ASP A 123 18.94 -18.90 -1.29
N ASP A 124 19.17 -17.62 -1.55
CA ASP A 124 19.90 -16.72 -0.65
C ASP A 124 19.17 -16.61 0.70
N ALA A 125 17.85 -16.40 0.69
CA ALA A 125 17.03 -16.34 1.90
C ALA A 125 17.02 -17.67 2.65
N ARG A 126 16.87 -18.81 1.96
CA ARG A 126 16.97 -20.14 2.57
C ARG A 126 18.33 -20.37 3.23
N ARG A 127 19.43 -20.00 2.57
CA ARG A 127 20.77 -20.13 3.16
C ARG A 127 20.94 -19.26 4.40
N ALA A 128 20.44 -18.03 4.38
CA ALA A 128 20.49 -17.13 5.54
C ALA A 128 19.71 -17.71 6.73
N LEU A 129 18.50 -18.23 6.47
CA LEU A 129 17.66 -18.90 7.47
C LEU A 129 18.30 -20.17 8.06
N MET A 130 18.92 -21.00 7.22
CA MET A 130 19.58 -22.24 7.68
C MET A 130 20.87 -21.97 8.46
N ALA A 131 21.52 -20.82 8.22
CA ALA A 131 22.75 -20.45 8.93
C ALA A 131 22.49 -20.02 10.39
N HIS A 132 21.25 -19.67 10.75
CA HIS A 132 20.91 -19.20 12.09
C HIS A 132 20.15 -20.30 12.87
N PRO A 133 20.63 -20.73 14.07
CA PRO A 133 20.05 -21.87 14.80
C PRO A 133 18.55 -21.74 15.09
N ALA A 134 18.10 -20.55 15.48
CA ALA A 134 16.69 -20.31 15.84
C ALA A 134 15.71 -20.35 14.63
N THR A 135 16.22 -20.31 13.40
CA THR A 135 15.38 -20.26 12.20
C THR A 135 15.53 -21.47 11.28
N ARG A 136 16.45 -22.38 11.60
CA ARG A 136 16.72 -23.59 10.82
C ARG A 136 15.45 -24.43 10.63
N ASP A 137 14.76 -24.74 11.73
CA ASP A 137 13.51 -25.51 11.74
C ASP A 137 12.36 -24.82 10.99
N LEU A 138 12.50 -23.55 10.58
CA LEU A 138 11.48 -22.85 9.79
C LEU A 138 11.52 -23.20 8.31
N VAL A 139 12.63 -23.79 7.85
CA VAL A 139 12.86 -24.06 6.42
C VAL A 139 13.13 -25.54 6.14
N GLU A 140 13.18 -26.37 7.18
CA GLU A 140 13.22 -27.82 7.02
C GLU A 140 11.86 -28.31 6.48
N ASP A 141 11.90 -29.20 5.49
CA ASP A 141 10.70 -29.62 4.75
C ASP A 141 9.76 -30.45 5.63
N ASP A 142 8.73 -29.80 6.17
CA ASP A 142 7.57 -30.46 6.74
C ASP A 142 6.49 -30.66 5.68
N ALA A 143 5.82 -31.82 5.71
CA ALA A 143 4.62 -32.05 4.92
C ALA A 143 3.58 -30.95 5.21
N VAL A 144 3.05 -30.30 4.17
CA VAL A 144 1.98 -29.31 4.30
C VAL A 144 0.74 -30.04 4.82
N PRO A 145 0.25 -29.74 6.05
CA PRO A 145 -0.92 -30.42 6.57
C PRO A 145 -2.13 -30.03 5.71
N SER A 146 -2.97 -31.01 5.38
CA SER A 146 -4.25 -30.73 4.74
C SER A 146 -5.21 -30.06 5.74
N ALA A 147 -6.12 -29.23 5.22
CA ALA A 147 -7.23 -28.73 6.03
C ALA A 147 -8.09 -29.90 6.51
N ASP A 148 -8.57 -29.84 7.74
CA ASP A 148 -9.58 -30.78 8.20
C ASP A 148 -10.90 -30.47 7.49
N ALA A 149 -11.36 -31.40 6.66
CA ALA A 149 -12.61 -31.29 5.91
C ALA A 149 -13.86 -31.61 6.75
N ALA A 150 -13.69 -32.28 7.90
CA ALA A 150 -14.78 -32.67 8.79
C ALA A 150 -15.04 -31.65 9.91
N ARG A 151 -14.21 -30.61 10.01
CA ARG A 151 -14.33 -29.60 11.07
C ARG A 151 -15.65 -28.82 10.96
N ASP A 152 -16.25 -28.53 12.12
CA ASP A 152 -17.41 -27.66 12.24
C ASP A 152 -17.00 -26.31 12.87
N PRO A 153 -17.01 -25.20 12.10
CA PRO A 153 -16.68 -23.88 12.61
C PRO A 153 -17.83 -23.20 13.37
N THR A 154 -19.06 -23.75 13.33
CA THR A 154 -20.26 -23.12 13.88
C THR A 154 -20.14 -22.74 15.36
N PRO A 155 -19.63 -23.59 16.26
CA PRO A 155 -19.46 -23.23 17.67
C PRO A 155 -18.55 -22.02 17.89
N CYS A 156 -17.50 -21.87 17.06
CA CYS A 156 -16.61 -20.71 17.13
C CYS A 156 -17.30 -19.42 16.64
N PHE A 157 -18.21 -19.51 15.67
CA PHE A 157 -18.96 -18.35 15.23
C PHE A 157 -20.05 -17.91 16.21
N ASP A 158 -20.64 -18.86 16.94
CA ASP A 158 -21.67 -18.57 17.93
C ASP A 158 -21.07 -17.98 19.22
N GLN A 159 -19.87 -18.45 19.62
CA GLN A 159 -19.14 -17.94 20.79
C GLN A 159 -17.67 -17.65 20.44
N PRO A 160 -17.40 -16.51 19.77
CA PRO A 160 -16.07 -16.22 19.26
C PRO A 160 -15.09 -15.91 20.39
N THR A 161 -13.95 -16.60 20.36
CA THR A 161 -12.77 -16.30 21.18
C THR A 161 -11.57 -16.04 20.27
N VAL A 162 -10.60 -15.27 20.75
CA VAL A 162 -9.35 -15.01 19.98
C VAL A 162 -8.70 -16.32 19.52
N ARG A 163 -8.63 -17.32 20.40
CA ARG A 163 -8.04 -18.63 20.07
C ARG A 163 -8.84 -19.40 19.03
N CYS A 164 -10.17 -19.45 19.15
CA CYS A 164 -10.97 -20.21 18.19
C CYS A 164 -10.95 -19.54 16.80
N LEU A 165 -11.01 -18.20 16.74
CA LEU A 165 -10.96 -17.47 15.48
C LEU A 165 -9.62 -17.66 14.78
N LEU A 166 -8.50 -17.61 15.51
CA LEU A 166 -7.18 -17.87 14.95
C LEU A 166 -6.98 -19.33 14.52
N ALA A 167 -7.59 -20.28 15.24
CA ALA A 167 -7.59 -21.68 14.82
C ALA A 167 -8.37 -21.88 13.52
N GLU A 168 -9.60 -21.34 13.41
CA GLU A 168 -10.37 -21.41 12.17
C GLU A 168 -9.70 -20.64 11.03
N ALA A 169 -9.02 -19.53 11.32
CA ALA A 169 -8.23 -18.80 10.33
C ALA A 169 -7.14 -19.69 9.74
N PHE A 170 -6.39 -20.39 10.60
CA PHE A 170 -5.33 -21.31 10.21
C PHE A 170 -5.85 -22.52 9.43
N GLU A 171 -6.94 -23.14 9.90
CA GLU A 171 -7.59 -24.25 9.18
C GLU A 171 -8.10 -23.84 7.80
N SER A 172 -8.68 -22.64 7.69
CA SER A 172 -9.09 -22.06 6.41
C SER A 172 -7.89 -21.78 5.50
N ALA A 173 -6.76 -21.30 6.03
CA ALA A 173 -5.56 -21.06 5.23
C ALA A 173 -5.00 -22.35 4.63
N LYS A 174 -5.02 -23.48 5.37
CA LYS A 174 -4.61 -24.80 4.83
C LYS A 174 -5.43 -25.24 3.62
N ALA A 175 -6.69 -24.82 3.53
CA ALA A 175 -7.57 -25.14 2.39
C ALA A 175 -7.30 -24.27 1.14
N VAL A 176 -6.41 -23.27 1.22
CA VAL A 176 -6.08 -22.41 0.08
C VAL A 176 -5.10 -23.13 -0.85
N THR A 177 -5.56 -23.43 -2.07
CA THR A 177 -4.80 -24.18 -3.08
C THR A 177 -3.65 -23.37 -3.68
N LYS A 178 -3.90 -22.11 -4.03
CA LYS A 178 -2.88 -21.22 -4.61
C LYS A 178 -1.89 -20.79 -3.53
N ARG A 179 -0.65 -21.29 -3.65
CA ARG A 179 0.45 -21.04 -2.69
C ARG A 179 0.60 -19.57 -2.31
N ASP A 180 0.72 -18.67 -3.28
CA ASP A 180 0.97 -17.25 -2.98
C ASP A 180 -0.17 -16.60 -2.17
N LEU A 181 -1.41 -17.07 -2.36
CA LEU A 181 -2.57 -16.61 -1.58
C LEU A 181 -2.58 -17.23 -0.18
N ARG A 182 -2.15 -18.49 -0.06
CA ARG A 182 -2.01 -19.18 1.22
C ARG A 182 -0.93 -18.53 2.08
N ASP A 183 0.27 -18.33 1.54
CA ASP A 183 1.39 -17.72 2.24
C ASP A 183 1.05 -16.29 2.70
N TRP A 184 0.29 -15.54 1.89
CA TRP A 184 -0.25 -14.26 2.32
C TRP A 184 -1.22 -14.40 3.50
N ALA A 185 -2.21 -15.28 3.43
CA ALA A 185 -3.14 -15.48 4.54
C ALA A 185 -2.42 -15.91 5.83
N LEU A 186 -1.42 -16.80 5.73
CA LEU A 186 -0.58 -17.23 6.85
C LEU A 186 0.18 -16.04 7.46
N GLY A 187 0.69 -15.12 6.64
CA GLY A 187 1.33 -13.87 7.10
C GLY A 187 0.42 -12.99 7.97
N GLU A 188 -0.86 -12.88 7.63
CA GLU A 188 -1.81 -12.13 8.45
C GLU A 188 -2.19 -12.89 9.75
N ILE A 189 -2.27 -14.22 9.68
CA ILE A 189 -2.59 -15.08 10.82
C ILE A 189 -1.47 -15.07 11.85
N LEU A 190 -0.20 -15.24 11.45
CA LEU A 190 0.94 -15.25 12.37
C LEU A 190 1.11 -13.89 13.07
N ALA A 191 0.84 -12.78 12.38
CA ALA A 191 0.86 -11.46 12.99
C ALA A 191 -0.24 -11.33 14.06
N ALA A 192 -1.44 -11.84 13.77
CA ALA A 192 -2.54 -11.86 14.73
C ALA A 192 -2.26 -12.81 15.93
N GLN A 193 -1.65 -13.97 15.69
CA GLN A 193 -1.21 -14.90 16.74
C GLN A 193 -0.13 -14.27 17.62
N ALA A 194 0.88 -13.64 17.03
CA ALA A 194 1.92 -12.90 17.75
C ALA A 194 1.30 -11.78 18.61
N ARG A 195 0.35 -11.02 18.06
CA ARG A 195 -0.40 -9.99 18.79
C ARG A 195 -1.29 -10.56 19.91
N ALA A 196 -1.71 -11.80 19.81
CA ALA A 196 -2.43 -12.52 20.87
C ALA A 196 -1.50 -13.16 21.93
N GLY A 197 -0.17 -13.04 21.79
CA GLY A 197 0.80 -13.72 22.66
C GLY A 197 0.97 -15.22 22.36
N LEU A 198 0.41 -15.69 21.24
CA LEU A 198 0.44 -17.10 20.81
C LEU A 198 1.70 -17.38 19.97
N MET A 199 2.88 -17.19 20.57
CA MET A 199 4.15 -17.25 19.85
C MET A 199 4.44 -18.62 19.25
N THR A 200 4.14 -19.70 19.98
CA THR A 200 4.30 -21.07 19.48
C THR A 200 3.48 -21.30 18.20
N GLN A 201 2.23 -20.86 18.19
CA GLN A 201 1.35 -20.95 17.03
C GLN A 201 1.83 -20.05 15.89
N ALA A 202 2.32 -18.83 16.19
CA ALA A 202 2.87 -17.93 15.18
C ALA A 202 4.09 -18.53 14.46
N MET A 203 4.99 -19.18 15.22
CA MET A 203 6.15 -19.88 14.65
C MET A 203 5.73 -21.13 13.87
N GLU A 204 4.72 -21.89 14.34
CA GLU A 204 4.15 -23.01 13.58
C GLU A 204 3.55 -22.53 12.25
N THR A 205 2.77 -21.45 12.26
CA THR A 205 2.22 -20.83 11.05
C THR A 205 3.34 -20.37 10.10
N THR A 206 4.42 -19.82 10.65
CA THR A 206 5.60 -19.41 9.89
C THR A 206 6.27 -20.59 9.18
N ARG A 207 6.39 -21.76 9.85
CA ARG A 207 6.91 -23.01 9.26
C ARG A 207 6.11 -23.49 8.04
N ARG A 208 4.85 -23.06 7.88
CA ARG A 208 4.01 -23.45 6.73
C ARG A 208 4.20 -22.57 5.50
N ILE A 209 4.92 -21.47 5.61
CA ILE A 209 5.24 -20.58 4.49
C ILE A 209 6.31 -21.24 3.62
N GLN A 210 6.04 -21.38 2.32
CA GLN A 210 6.94 -22.10 1.41
C GLN A 210 8.00 -21.23 0.77
N ASP A 211 7.74 -19.92 0.61
CA ASP A 211 8.74 -18.99 0.10
C ASP A 211 9.65 -18.51 1.26
N PRO A 212 10.95 -18.87 1.28
CA PRO A 212 11.85 -18.50 2.39
C PRO A 212 12.00 -16.99 2.58
N ARG A 213 11.78 -16.20 1.51
CA ARG A 213 11.81 -14.73 1.60
C ARG A 213 10.64 -14.22 2.44
N LEU A 214 9.48 -14.88 2.36
CA LEU A 214 8.31 -14.54 3.15
C LEU A 214 8.45 -14.98 4.61
N ILE A 215 9.29 -15.97 4.93
CA ILE A 215 9.62 -16.32 6.32
C ILE A 215 10.36 -15.15 7.00
N MET A 216 11.30 -14.49 6.31
CA MET A 216 11.98 -13.29 6.84
C MET A 216 10.99 -12.16 7.12
N VAL A 217 10.06 -11.95 6.19
CA VAL A 217 8.96 -11.00 6.34
C VAL A 217 8.06 -11.39 7.53
N ALA A 218 7.73 -12.66 7.69
CA ALA A 218 6.93 -13.17 8.80
C ALA A 218 7.60 -12.92 10.16
N LEU A 219 8.90 -13.18 10.30
CA LEU A 219 9.63 -12.90 11.55
C LEU A 219 9.62 -11.41 11.89
N ARG A 220 9.81 -10.54 10.88
CA ARG A 220 9.66 -9.09 11.03
C ARG A 220 8.25 -8.72 11.48
N ASP A 221 7.22 -9.30 10.85
CA ASP A 221 5.81 -8.98 11.15
C ASP A 221 5.40 -9.48 12.54
N ILE A 222 5.94 -10.62 12.99
CA ILE A 222 5.81 -11.10 14.38
C ILE A 222 6.42 -10.08 15.34
N ALA A 223 7.66 -9.65 15.11
CA ALA A 223 8.33 -8.67 15.96
C ALA A 223 7.53 -7.35 16.05
N GLN A 224 7.00 -6.86 14.92
CA GLN A 224 6.16 -5.67 14.88
C GLN A 224 4.83 -5.86 15.60
N ALA A 225 4.17 -7.01 15.43
CA ALA A 225 2.91 -7.32 16.11
C ALA A 225 3.08 -7.44 17.64
N GLN A 226 4.19 -8.02 18.10
CA GLN A 226 4.55 -8.06 19.53
C GLN A 226 4.76 -6.64 20.09
N ALA A 227 5.50 -5.78 19.38
CA ALA A 227 5.73 -4.41 19.81
C ALA A 227 4.43 -3.60 19.93
N ARG A 228 3.54 -3.71 18.94
CA ARG A 228 2.22 -3.06 18.95
C ARG A 228 1.34 -3.54 20.11
N ALA A 229 1.53 -4.78 20.55
CA ALA A 229 0.84 -5.33 21.73
C ALA A 229 1.50 -4.95 23.07
N GLY A 230 2.53 -4.12 23.07
CA GLY A 230 3.27 -3.72 24.27
C GLY A 230 4.26 -4.78 24.78
N ARG A 231 4.53 -5.84 24.00
CA ARG A 231 5.45 -6.93 24.35
C ARG A 231 6.84 -6.67 23.77
N GLY A 232 7.52 -5.68 24.36
CA GLY A 232 8.76 -5.11 23.85
C GLY A 232 9.94 -6.08 23.87
N GLU A 233 10.09 -6.87 24.93
CA GLU A 233 11.19 -7.84 25.05
C GLU A 233 11.03 -8.97 24.02
N GLU A 234 9.82 -9.51 23.89
CA GLU A 234 9.50 -10.53 22.90
C GLU A 234 9.64 -10.01 21.46
N ALA A 235 9.30 -8.74 21.23
CA ALA A 235 9.50 -8.09 19.94
C ALA A 235 10.99 -8.00 19.56
N LEU A 236 11.85 -7.63 20.52
CA LEU A 236 13.30 -7.56 20.30
C LEU A 236 13.90 -8.95 20.06
N ALA A 237 13.50 -9.96 20.84
CA ALA A 237 13.92 -11.34 20.63
C ALA A 237 13.50 -11.87 19.24
N ALA A 238 12.29 -11.55 18.78
CA ALA A 238 11.83 -11.90 17.45
C ALA A 238 12.59 -11.17 16.32
N ALA A 239 13.01 -9.91 16.55
CA ALA A 239 13.85 -9.18 15.61
C ALA A 239 15.30 -9.71 15.57
N GLU A 240 15.82 -10.18 16.70
CA GLU A 240 17.19 -10.70 16.83
C GLU A 240 17.43 -11.92 15.94
N ILE A 241 16.44 -12.82 15.83
CA ILE A 241 16.55 -14.06 15.04
C ILE A 241 16.48 -13.83 13.52
N ILE A 242 16.26 -12.60 13.06
CA ILE A 242 16.19 -12.26 11.62
C ILE A 242 17.63 -12.20 11.06
N PRO A 243 18.05 -13.13 10.19
CA PRO A 243 19.45 -13.20 9.74
C PRO A 243 19.85 -12.09 8.75
N GLU A 244 18.89 -11.51 8.01
CA GLU A 244 19.17 -10.43 7.06
C GLU A 244 19.16 -9.07 7.76
N SER A 245 20.31 -8.39 7.78
CA SER A 245 20.49 -7.12 8.50
C SER A 245 19.50 -6.03 8.08
N ARG A 246 19.16 -5.91 6.79
CA ARG A 246 18.18 -4.93 6.33
C ARG A 246 16.80 -5.18 6.95
N THR A 247 16.32 -6.42 6.88
CA THR A 247 15.00 -6.80 7.41
C THR A 247 14.96 -6.71 8.94
N GLN A 248 16.06 -7.03 9.62
CA GLN A 248 16.23 -6.84 11.07
C GLN A 248 16.12 -5.35 11.45
N ILE A 249 16.84 -4.47 10.75
CA ILE A 249 16.78 -3.01 10.94
C ILE A 249 15.36 -2.48 10.66
N GLU A 250 14.65 -3.02 9.66
CA GLU A 250 13.24 -2.67 9.41
C GLU A 250 12.34 -3.00 10.61
N ALA A 251 12.55 -4.16 11.26
CA ALA A 251 11.84 -4.54 12.48
C ALA A 251 12.18 -3.57 13.63
N LEU A 252 13.47 -3.36 13.91
CA LEU A 252 13.95 -2.46 14.98
C LEU A 252 13.39 -1.04 14.82
N ALA A 253 13.32 -0.52 13.60
CA ALA A 253 12.79 0.81 13.34
C ALA A 253 11.29 0.94 13.62
N VAL A 254 10.51 -0.13 13.49
CA VAL A 254 9.09 -0.12 13.89
C VAL A 254 8.95 -0.34 15.39
N ILE A 255 9.76 -1.21 15.99
CA ILE A 255 9.77 -1.44 17.44
C ILE A 255 10.10 -0.13 18.18
N ALA A 256 11.17 0.55 17.77
CA ALA A 256 11.59 1.80 18.40
C ALA A 256 10.55 2.92 18.26
N ASP A 257 9.93 3.09 17.08
CA ASP A 257 8.85 4.06 16.89
C ASP A 257 7.62 3.73 17.76
N THR A 258 7.26 2.44 17.87
CA THR A 258 6.15 1.98 18.71
C THR A 258 6.44 2.24 20.19
N GLN A 259 7.63 1.89 20.66
CA GLN A 259 8.08 2.18 22.04
C GLN A 259 8.01 3.68 22.34
N ALA A 260 8.49 4.53 21.42
CA ALA A 260 8.43 5.99 21.60
C ALA A 260 6.99 6.51 21.68
N ARG A 261 6.09 6.02 20.81
CA ARG A 261 4.66 6.41 20.82
C ARG A 261 3.94 5.98 22.10
N HIS A 262 4.32 4.85 22.66
CA HIS A 262 3.77 4.33 23.92
C HIS A 262 4.40 4.99 25.17
N GLY A 263 5.37 5.90 24.99
CA GLY A 263 6.05 6.59 26.09
C GLY A 263 7.18 5.80 26.75
N TYR A 264 7.58 4.65 26.19
CA TYR A 264 8.72 3.86 26.65
C TYR A 264 10.04 4.46 26.13
N PHE A 265 10.31 5.72 26.47
CA PHE A 265 11.38 6.51 25.87
C PHE A 265 12.77 5.89 26.03
N LYS A 266 13.09 5.30 27.18
CA LYS A 266 14.40 4.66 27.38
C LYS A 266 14.60 3.44 26.45
N ALA A 267 13.60 2.56 26.39
CA ALA A 267 13.63 1.41 25.48
C ALA A 267 13.67 1.85 24.00
N ALA A 268 12.92 2.91 23.65
CA ALA A 268 12.94 3.49 22.32
C ALA A 268 14.31 4.06 21.95
N GLN A 269 14.97 4.74 22.89
CA GLN A 269 16.33 5.26 22.71
C GLN A 269 17.32 4.12 22.47
N ASP A 270 17.29 3.07 23.31
CA ASP A 270 18.23 1.96 23.20
C ASP A 270 18.03 1.20 21.87
N THR A 271 16.78 0.93 21.50
CA THR A 271 16.44 0.26 20.23
C THR A 271 16.79 1.14 19.01
N ALA A 272 16.53 2.44 19.06
CA ALA A 272 16.88 3.37 17.98
C ALA A 272 18.39 3.60 17.88
N GLY A 273 19.12 3.51 18.99
CA GLY A 273 20.59 3.54 19.01
C GLY A 273 21.18 2.33 18.30
N LEU A 274 20.66 1.12 18.57
CA LEU A 274 21.03 -0.10 17.86
C LEU A 274 20.68 -0.01 16.36
N LEU A 275 19.48 0.46 16.04
CA LEU A 275 19.07 0.73 14.67
C LEU A 275 20.08 1.65 13.95
N TYR A 276 20.47 2.75 14.59
CA TYR A 276 21.42 3.71 14.05
C TYR A 276 22.80 3.08 13.85
N SER A 277 23.32 2.33 14.83
CA SER A 277 24.63 1.68 14.71
C SER A 277 24.65 0.69 13.55
N MET A 278 23.59 -0.09 13.37
CA MET A 278 23.48 -1.02 12.25
C MET A 278 23.31 -0.29 10.90
N ALA A 279 22.52 0.78 10.85
CA ALA A 279 22.27 1.56 9.63
C ALA A 279 23.57 2.12 9.03
N ARG A 280 24.56 2.49 9.86
CA ARG A 280 25.88 2.97 9.43
C ARG A 280 26.66 1.98 8.57
N HIS A 281 26.36 0.69 8.70
CA HIS A 281 27.09 -0.40 8.04
C HIS A 281 26.32 -1.01 6.86
N LEU A 282 25.14 -0.47 6.52
CA LEU A 282 24.38 -0.93 5.35
C LEU A 282 25.13 -0.61 4.05
N LYS A 283 25.16 -1.56 3.11
CA LYS A 283 25.89 -1.39 1.84
C LYS A 283 25.20 -0.40 0.89
N THR A 284 23.88 -0.32 0.93
CA THR A 284 23.08 0.51 0.04
C THR A 284 22.95 1.93 0.61
N PRO A 285 23.46 2.98 -0.04
CA PRO A 285 23.39 4.36 0.47
C PRO A 285 21.95 4.84 0.73
N SER A 286 21.01 4.50 -0.15
CA SER A 286 19.60 4.86 0.01
C SER A 286 18.96 4.21 1.25
N ASP A 287 19.40 3.01 1.63
CA ASP A 287 18.95 2.37 2.88
C ASP A 287 19.61 3.02 4.10
N GLN A 288 20.89 3.39 4.03
CA GLN A 288 21.56 4.15 5.08
C GLN A 288 20.79 5.43 5.42
N VAL A 289 20.39 6.20 4.40
CA VAL A 289 19.57 7.42 4.58
C VAL A 289 18.22 7.09 5.21
N THR A 290 17.53 6.06 4.69
CA THR A 290 16.20 5.67 5.18
C THR A 290 16.22 5.32 6.67
N PHE A 291 17.18 4.51 7.11
CA PHE A 291 17.21 4.08 8.51
C PHE A 291 17.87 5.10 9.45
N ALA A 292 18.82 5.91 8.96
CA ALA A 292 19.38 7.00 9.74
C ALA A 292 18.34 8.10 10.02
N THR A 293 17.52 8.47 9.03
CA THR A 293 16.41 9.43 9.24
C THR A 293 15.35 8.90 10.20
N ARG A 294 14.95 7.63 10.07
CA ARG A 294 14.03 6.98 11.01
C ARG A 294 14.60 6.94 12.43
N ALA A 295 15.86 6.56 12.60
CA ALA A 295 16.52 6.57 13.89
C ALA A 295 16.55 7.97 14.49
N ALA A 296 16.86 9.00 13.69
CA ALA A 296 16.90 10.38 14.16
C ALA A 296 15.55 10.86 14.71
N VAL A 297 14.44 10.58 14.01
CA VAL A 297 13.10 10.93 14.47
C VAL A 297 12.77 10.25 15.79
N THR A 298 13.05 8.95 15.92
CA THR A 298 12.77 8.21 17.14
C THR A 298 13.67 8.65 18.31
N LEU A 299 14.97 8.85 18.09
CA LEU A 299 15.91 9.35 19.10
C LEU A 299 15.55 10.76 19.56
N TYR A 300 15.09 11.62 18.65
CA TYR A 300 14.62 12.95 19.00
C TYR A 300 13.38 12.89 19.90
N ARG A 301 12.36 12.10 19.55
CA ARG A 301 11.21 11.84 20.43
C ARG A 301 11.64 11.19 21.76
N ALA A 302 12.69 10.37 21.68
CA ALA A 302 13.53 9.81 22.73
C ALA A 302 13.99 10.79 23.83
N GLY A 303 14.21 12.05 23.44
CA GLY A 303 15.00 13.02 24.19
C GLY A 303 16.51 12.98 23.91
N ASP A 304 17.00 12.04 23.10
CA ASP A 304 18.41 11.91 22.73
C ASP A 304 18.74 12.82 21.54
N ARG A 305 18.94 14.10 21.83
CA ARG A 305 19.18 15.13 20.80
C ARG A 305 20.52 14.93 20.09
N ASP A 306 21.56 14.52 20.80
CA ASP A 306 22.91 14.40 20.24
C ASP A 306 22.99 13.26 19.23
N THR A 307 22.48 12.08 19.57
CA THR A 307 22.46 10.93 18.66
C THR A 307 21.49 11.17 17.50
N ALA A 308 20.35 11.84 17.73
CA ALA A 308 19.44 12.24 16.66
C ALA A 308 20.11 13.17 15.64
N ASN A 309 20.89 14.14 16.11
CA ASN A 309 21.65 15.04 15.25
C ASN A 309 22.76 14.32 14.49
N ALA A 310 23.48 13.39 15.12
CA ALA A 310 24.47 12.56 14.46
C ALA A 310 23.86 11.66 13.36
N ALA A 311 22.66 11.14 13.61
CA ALA A 311 21.91 10.34 12.63
C ALA A 311 21.43 11.17 11.43
N LEU A 312 20.90 12.37 11.67
CA LEU A 312 20.57 13.30 10.59
C LEU A 312 21.80 13.73 9.78
N TYR A 313 22.92 14.01 10.45
CA TYR A 313 24.16 14.37 9.79
C TYR A 313 24.63 13.25 8.86
N LEU A 314 24.65 11.99 9.35
CA LEU A 314 24.95 10.82 8.53
C LEU A 314 24.04 10.74 7.30
N ALA A 315 22.73 10.94 7.47
CA ALA A 315 21.79 10.89 6.37
C ALA A 315 22.13 11.94 5.30
N ARG A 316 22.31 13.22 5.70
CA ARG A 316 22.63 14.34 4.80
C ARG A 316 23.92 14.09 4.01
N VAL A 317 25.01 13.72 4.70
CA VAL A 317 26.30 13.45 4.07
C VAL A 317 26.18 12.26 3.10
N THR A 318 25.44 11.22 3.49
CA THR A 318 25.21 10.06 2.61
C THR A 318 24.45 10.44 1.34
N VAL A 319 23.46 11.34 1.42
CA VAL A 319 22.75 11.82 0.23
C VAL A 319 23.72 12.50 -0.74
N THR A 320 24.52 13.44 -0.23
CA THR A 320 25.47 14.21 -1.06
C THR A 320 26.58 13.34 -1.65
N ASP A 321 27.18 12.48 -0.83
CA ASP A 321 28.44 11.82 -1.18
C ASP A 321 28.26 10.46 -1.86
N LYS A 322 27.16 9.74 -1.54
CA LYS A 322 27.02 8.31 -1.88
C LYS A 322 25.76 7.97 -2.66
N VAL A 323 24.69 8.75 -2.56
CA VAL A 323 23.44 8.47 -3.29
C VAL A 323 23.56 8.97 -4.73
N PRO A 324 23.30 8.13 -5.75
CA PRO A 324 23.35 8.56 -7.15
C PRO A 324 22.29 9.64 -7.46
N PRO A 325 22.56 10.60 -8.37
CA PRO A 325 21.66 11.72 -8.65
C PRO A 325 20.18 11.35 -8.90
N PRO A 326 19.84 10.27 -9.66
CA PRO A 326 18.44 9.88 -9.87
C PRO A 326 17.70 9.46 -8.58
N GLN A 327 18.43 9.10 -7.53
CA GLN A 327 17.88 8.64 -6.25
C GLN A 327 17.99 9.71 -5.15
N GLN A 328 18.77 10.77 -5.36
CA GLN A 328 19.02 11.81 -4.35
C GLN A 328 17.73 12.52 -3.93
N VAL A 329 16.81 12.72 -4.86
CA VAL A 329 15.50 13.32 -4.60
C VAL A 329 14.73 12.58 -3.50
N ALA A 330 14.60 11.26 -3.63
CA ALA A 330 13.86 10.46 -2.67
C ALA A 330 14.56 10.45 -1.30
N ALA A 331 15.89 10.48 -1.31
CA ALA A 331 16.71 10.58 -0.10
C ALA A 331 16.57 11.95 0.58
N TRP A 332 16.63 13.06 -0.17
CA TRP A 332 16.40 14.41 0.35
C TRP A 332 14.99 14.59 0.89
N ARG A 333 13.98 13.98 0.26
CA ARG A 333 12.63 13.92 0.80
C ARG A 333 12.57 13.28 2.18
N GLN A 334 13.28 12.16 2.40
CA GLN A 334 13.33 11.52 3.71
C GLN A 334 14.02 12.41 4.75
N VAL A 335 15.11 13.08 4.36
CA VAL A 335 15.81 14.04 5.23
C VAL A 335 14.92 15.22 5.58
N ALA A 336 14.24 15.82 4.61
CA ALA A 336 13.31 16.94 4.85
C ALA A 336 12.16 16.54 5.77
N GLY A 337 11.57 15.36 5.56
CA GLY A 337 10.55 14.80 6.47
C GLY A 337 11.07 14.62 7.89
N ALA A 338 12.28 14.09 8.06
CA ALA A 338 12.89 13.96 9.38
C ALA A 338 13.19 15.33 10.01
N LEU A 339 13.73 16.29 9.26
CA LEU A 339 13.95 17.66 9.76
C LEU A 339 12.65 18.31 10.22
N ALA A 340 11.57 18.10 9.47
CA ALA A 340 10.25 18.54 9.87
C ALA A 340 9.84 17.89 11.19
N ASP A 341 9.93 16.57 11.32
CA ASP A 341 9.58 15.84 12.56
C ASP A 341 10.43 16.24 13.78
N LEU A 342 11.61 16.82 13.55
CA LEU A 342 12.49 17.38 14.57
C LEU A 342 12.26 18.88 14.83
N ASP A 343 11.25 19.49 14.22
CA ASP A 343 10.93 20.93 14.29
C ASP A 343 12.09 21.85 13.82
N ARG A 344 12.89 21.37 12.86
CA ARG A 344 14.02 22.09 12.28
C ARG A 344 13.64 22.75 10.96
N LEU A 345 12.74 23.73 11.03
CA LEU A 345 12.19 24.42 9.85
C LEU A 345 13.28 25.03 8.97
N ASP A 346 14.24 25.76 9.56
CA ASP A 346 15.25 26.49 8.78
C ASP A 346 16.14 25.52 7.99
N ASP A 347 16.51 24.37 8.57
CA ASP A 347 17.22 23.31 7.86
C ASP A 347 16.36 22.64 6.77
N ALA A 348 15.06 22.46 7.03
CA ALA A 348 14.14 21.90 6.04
C ALA A 348 13.99 22.82 4.81
N LEU A 349 13.99 24.14 5.03
CA LEU A 349 13.99 25.15 3.96
C LEU A 349 15.29 25.11 3.15
N VAL A 350 16.45 24.95 3.80
CA VAL A 350 17.73 24.77 3.08
C VAL A 350 17.68 23.52 2.18
N VAL A 351 17.10 22.41 2.65
CA VAL A 351 16.93 21.22 1.81
C VAL A 351 15.98 21.48 0.64
N ALA A 352 14.92 22.28 0.83
CA ALA A 352 14.00 22.67 -0.24
C ALA A 352 14.70 23.46 -1.35
N ASP A 353 15.66 24.31 -1.01
CA ASP A 353 16.44 25.09 -1.97
C ASP A 353 17.48 24.25 -2.74
N VAL A 354 17.91 23.11 -2.18
CA VAL A 354 18.86 22.18 -2.83
C VAL A 354 18.19 21.32 -3.91
N VAL A 355 16.88 21.06 -3.82
CA VAL A 355 16.14 20.19 -4.74
C VAL A 355 15.64 21.00 -5.95
N ASN A 356 16.40 20.97 -7.05
CA ASN A 356 16.17 21.79 -8.24
C ASN A 356 15.11 21.25 -9.23
N GLN A 357 14.69 19.98 -9.16
CA GLN A 357 13.68 19.42 -10.10
C GLN A 357 12.25 19.68 -9.61
N ARG A 358 11.36 20.15 -10.51
CA ARG A 358 10.01 20.66 -10.16
C ARG A 358 9.11 19.66 -9.41
N SER A 359 9.00 18.42 -9.88
CA SER A 359 8.15 17.39 -9.25
C SER A 359 8.63 16.99 -7.84
N ASP A 360 9.92 17.18 -7.61
CA ASP A 360 10.63 16.70 -6.43
C ASP A 360 10.57 17.74 -5.31
N LYS A 361 10.50 19.02 -5.71
CA LYS A 361 10.26 20.16 -4.84
C LYS A 361 8.93 20.07 -4.11
N GLU A 362 7.85 19.61 -4.76
CA GLU A 362 6.51 19.54 -4.15
C GLU A 362 6.51 18.75 -2.84
N THR A 363 7.16 17.59 -2.80
CA THR A 363 7.10 16.78 -1.57
C THR A 363 7.98 17.33 -0.46
N VAL A 364 9.09 17.99 -0.81
CA VAL A 364 9.93 18.69 0.18
C VAL A 364 9.21 19.93 0.72
N MET A 365 8.45 20.64 -0.13
CA MET A 365 7.59 21.76 0.28
C MET A 365 6.48 21.33 1.24
N ILE A 366 5.85 20.17 1.03
CA ILE A 366 4.88 19.61 1.99
C ILE A 366 5.53 19.45 3.37
N ALA A 367 6.69 18.79 3.45
CA ALA A 367 7.38 18.58 4.72
C ALA A 367 7.80 19.91 5.38
N ALA A 368 8.32 20.86 4.60
CA ALA A 368 8.67 22.19 5.09
C ALA A 368 7.44 22.97 5.59
N ALA A 369 6.31 22.90 4.88
CA ALA A 369 5.06 23.54 5.27
C ALA A 369 4.54 22.95 6.58
N GLN A 370 4.57 21.62 6.73
CA GLN A 370 4.21 20.95 7.99
C GLN A 370 5.11 21.39 9.16
N SER A 371 6.41 21.57 8.91
CA SER A 371 7.32 22.14 9.91
C SER A 371 6.99 23.59 10.25
N ALA A 372 6.58 24.40 9.27
CA ALA A 372 6.17 25.78 9.47
C ALA A 372 4.87 25.90 10.27
N ILE A 373 3.90 25.00 10.02
CA ILE A 373 2.66 24.89 10.79
C ILE A 373 2.97 24.58 12.26
N ARG A 374 3.82 23.59 12.55
CA ARG A 374 4.22 23.26 13.93
C ARG A 374 4.96 24.41 14.63
N ALA A 375 5.79 25.14 13.89
CA ALA A 375 6.47 26.33 14.37
C ALA A 375 5.57 27.58 14.46
N ALA A 376 4.26 27.46 14.20
CA ALA A 376 3.29 28.54 14.16
C ALA A 376 3.65 29.69 13.19
N ARG A 377 4.48 29.44 12.17
CA ARG A 377 4.84 30.39 11.11
C ARG A 377 3.86 30.24 9.94
N LEU A 378 2.59 30.57 10.16
CA LEU A 378 1.50 30.26 9.23
C LEU A 378 1.62 30.97 7.88
N ASP A 379 2.15 32.19 7.84
CA ASP A 379 2.41 32.90 6.57
C ASP A 379 3.38 32.12 5.69
N LYS A 380 4.45 31.59 6.29
CA LYS A 380 5.44 30.79 5.56
C LYS A 380 4.86 29.43 5.13
N ALA A 381 4.01 28.84 5.95
CA ALA A 381 3.30 27.62 5.57
C ALA A 381 2.38 27.87 4.36
N MET A 382 1.72 29.02 4.32
CA MET A 382 0.87 29.43 3.20
C MET A 382 1.66 29.63 1.91
N ASP A 383 2.79 30.35 1.97
CA ASP A 383 3.70 30.52 0.82
C ASP A 383 4.15 29.17 0.26
N LEU A 384 4.49 28.22 1.14
CA LEU A 384 4.91 26.89 0.75
C LEU A 384 3.75 26.08 0.15
N ALA A 385 2.52 26.23 0.69
CA ALA A 385 1.34 25.55 0.17
C ALA A 385 0.99 26.04 -1.25
N HIS A 386 0.95 27.36 -1.47
CA HIS A 386 0.69 27.94 -2.79
C HIS A 386 1.82 27.67 -3.80
N GLY A 387 3.03 27.39 -3.34
CA GLY A 387 4.12 26.92 -4.18
C GLY A 387 3.98 25.49 -4.70
N ILE A 388 3.01 24.71 -4.19
CA ILE A 388 2.73 23.34 -4.64
C ILE A 388 1.76 23.39 -5.83
N ASP A 389 2.24 23.03 -7.02
CA ASP A 389 1.45 23.06 -8.26
C ASP A 389 0.31 22.03 -8.24
N ALA A 390 0.59 20.79 -7.83
CA ALA A 390 -0.41 19.72 -7.80
C ALA A 390 -1.48 19.93 -6.70
N GLU A 391 -2.72 20.16 -7.12
CA GLU A 391 -3.91 20.41 -6.28
C GLU A 391 -4.05 19.32 -5.20
N ARG A 392 -3.88 18.05 -5.60
CA ARG A 392 -4.02 16.89 -4.69
C ARG A 392 -3.08 16.91 -3.48
N TYR A 393 -1.99 17.67 -3.54
CA TYR A 393 -1.05 17.82 -2.45
C TYR A 393 -1.25 19.15 -1.73
N ARG A 394 -1.50 20.24 -2.47
CA ARG A 394 -1.79 21.56 -1.92
C ARG A 394 -2.98 21.52 -0.96
N VAL A 395 -4.08 20.87 -1.34
CA VAL A 395 -5.29 20.70 -0.52
C VAL A 395 -4.99 20.10 0.86
N LEU A 396 -4.06 19.13 0.92
CA LEU A 396 -3.71 18.47 2.19
C LEU A 396 -3.04 19.46 3.15
N VAL A 397 -2.14 20.30 2.63
CA VAL A 397 -1.43 21.31 3.41
C VAL A 397 -2.38 22.44 3.82
N LEU A 398 -3.22 22.93 2.90
CA LEU A 398 -4.22 23.98 3.20
C LEU A 398 -5.18 23.54 4.32
N GLY A 399 -5.63 22.29 4.32
CA GLY A 399 -6.46 21.75 5.40
C GLY A 399 -5.76 21.78 6.76
N GLU A 400 -4.47 21.44 6.83
CA GLU A 400 -3.68 21.53 8.06
C GLU A 400 -3.47 22.99 8.52
N ILE A 401 -3.23 23.91 7.57
CA ILE A 401 -3.11 25.35 7.84
C ILE A 401 -4.42 25.91 8.41
N ALA A 402 -5.56 25.57 7.82
CA ALA A 402 -6.88 26.00 8.30
C ALA A 402 -7.13 25.56 9.75
N VAL A 403 -6.79 24.31 10.10
CA VAL A 403 -6.87 23.82 11.48
C VAL A 403 -5.96 24.63 12.41
N ALA A 404 -4.73 24.94 11.97
CA ALA A 404 -3.77 25.70 12.77
C ALA A 404 -4.22 27.16 12.99
N MET A 405 -4.74 27.83 11.96
CA MET A 405 -5.32 29.18 12.04
C MET A 405 -6.53 29.22 12.98
N ALA A 406 -7.39 28.21 12.89
CA ALA A 406 -8.55 28.13 13.78
C ALA A 406 -8.11 28.00 15.25
N ARG A 407 -7.04 27.24 15.53
CA ARG A 407 -6.49 27.06 16.90
C ARG A 407 -5.89 28.34 17.48
N THR A 408 -5.37 29.24 16.64
CA THR A 408 -4.85 30.56 17.07
C THR A 408 -5.95 31.62 17.18
N GLY A 409 -7.20 31.27 16.83
CA GLY A 409 -8.38 32.14 16.94
C GLY A 409 -8.76 32.88 15.65
N ASP A 410 -7.98 32.74 14.56
CA ASP A 410 -8.30 33.32 13.26
C ASP A 410 -9.34 32.47 12.52
N ARG A 411 -10.59 32.58 12.96
CA ARG A 411 -11.73 31.84 12.38
C ARG A 411 -12.04 32.27 10.95
N PRO A 412 -12.11 33.57 10.61
CA PRO A 412 -12.40 33.99 9.24
C PRO A 412 -11.34 33.51 8.25
N GLY A 413 -10.05 33.65 8.60
CA GLY A 413 -8.95 33.16 7.76
C GLY A 413 -8.98 31.64 7.60
N ALA A 414 -9.20 30.91 8.70
CA ALA A 414 -9.31 29.45 8.66
C ALA A 414 -10.46 28.97 7.76
N ASN A 415 -11.61 29.66 7.77
CA ASN A 415 -12.73 29.34 6.89
C ASN A 415 -12.44 29.70 5.42
N ALA A 416 -11.76 30.81 5.14
CA ALA A 416 -11.36 31.15 3.78
C ALA A 416 -10.42 30.08 3.18
N VAL A 417 -9.43 29.63 3.97
CA VAL A 417 -8.46 28.60 3.54
C VAL A 417 -9.14 27.24 3.33
N ILE A 418 -10.10 26.85 4.17
CA ILE A 418 -10.81 25.59 3.97
C ILE A 418 -11.70 25.65 2.72
N ASP A 419 -12.33 26.80 2.44
CA ASP A 419 -13.13 27.00 1.23
C ASP A 419 -12.28 26.93 -0.05
N GLU A 420 -11.11 27.57 -0.04
CA GLU A 420 -10.11 27.43 -1.10
C GLU A 420 -9.71 25.97 -1.32
N ALA A 421 -9.41 25.24 -0.24
CA ALA A 421 -9.01 23.85 -0.32
C ALA A 421 -10.13 22.95 -0.90
N PHE A 422 -11.40 23.22 -0.61
CA PHE A 422 -12.52 22.51 -1.24
C PHE A 422 -12.65 22.83 -2.73
N ALA A 423 -12.43 24.08 -3.14
CA ALA A 423 -12.42 24.46 -4.55
C ALA A 423 -11.28 23.75 -5.31
N ASP A 424 -10.09 23.68 -4.73
CA ASP A 424 -8.97 22.92 -5.27
C ASP A 424 -9.29 21.41 -5.35
N ALA A 425 -9.97 20.85 -4.33
CA ALA A 425 -10.36 19.44 -4.32
C ALA A 425 -11.33 19.09 -5.46
N GLU A 426 -12.25 20.00 -5.79
CA GLU A 426 -13.17 19.86 -6.93
C GLU A 426 -12.44 19.83 -8.28
N ALA A 427 -11.34 20.59 -8.40
CA ALA A 427 -10.51 20.65 -9.61
C ALA A 427 -9.66 19.37 -9.84
N ILE A 428 -9.56 18.47 -8.85
CA ILE A 428 -8.81 17.21 -8.99
C ILE A 428 -9.52 16.26 -9.97
N GLY A 429 -8.96 16.08 -11.16
CA GLY A 429 -9.51 15.20 -12.19
C GLY A 429 -9.42 13.69 -11.89
N LEU A 430 -8.62 13.26 -10.93
CA LEU A 430 -8.47 11.84 -10.54
C LEU A 430 -9.51 11.45 -9.48
N PRO A 431 -10.49 10.57 -9.76
CA PRO A 431 -11.64 10.33 -8.88
C PRO A 431 -11.29 9.89 -7.45
N PHE A 432 -10.32 8.98 -7.31
CA PHE A 432 -9.87 8.53 -6.00
C PHE A 432 -9.08 9.62 -5.26
N ALA A 433 -8.22 10.37 -5.96
CA ALA A 433 -7.45 11.43 -5.33
C ALA A 433 -8.35 12.56 -4.84
N ARG A 434 -9.42 12.88 -5.59
CA ARG A 434 -10.48 13.79 -5.17
C ARG A 434 -11.22 13.28 -3.93
N SER A 435 -11.69 12.04 -3.95
CA SER A 435 -12.35 11.41 -2.78
C SER A 435 -11.45 11.43 -1.54
N TYR A 436 -10.15 11.16 -1.71
CA TYR A 436 -9.17 11.24 -0.64
C TYR A 436 -8.95 12.68 -0.17
N ALA A 437 -8.84 13.66 -1.06
CA ALA A 437 -8.68 15.07 -0.70
C ALA A 437 -9.88 15.57 0.12
N VAL A 438 -11.11 15.33 -0.37
CA VAL A 438 -12.35 15.64 0.34
C VAL A 438 -12.37 14.96 1.71
N SER A 439 -12.00 13.67 1.81
CA SER A 439 -11.92 12.96 3.10
C SER A 439 -11.03 13.68 4.12
N ARG A 440 -9.90 14.24 3.68
CA ARG A 440 -8.97 14.97 4.56
C ARG A 440 -9.50 16.33 4.96
N LEU A 441 -10.19 17.04 4.08
CA LEU A 441 -10.84 18.31 4.40
C LEU A 441 -12.01 18.14 5.37
N VAL A 442 -12.78 17.07 5.24
CA VAL A 442 -13.85 16.73 6.19
C VAL A 442 -13.28 16.47 7.59
N LEU A 443 -12.15 15.76 7.67
CA LEU A 443 -11.44 15.58 8.94
C LEU A 443 -10.90 16.92 9.49
N ALA A 444 -10.37 17.79 8.63
CA ALA A 444 -9.94 19.13 9.02
C ALA A 444 -11.10 19.98 9.59
N LEU A 445 -12.26 19.98 8.94
CA LEU A 445 -13.49 20.63 9.46
C LEU A 445 -13.87 20.09 10.85
N SER A 446 -13.79 18.77 11.03
CA SER A 446 -14.08 18.11 12.30
C SER A 446 -13.06 18.49 13.39
N ASP A 447 -11.77 18.59 13.04
CA ASP A 447 -10.71 19.04 13.94
C ASP A 447 -10.85 20.51 14.33
N MET A 448 -11.27 21.37 13.38
CA MET A 448 -11.60 22.77 13.68
C MET A 448 -12.78 22.83 14.66
N ALA A 449 -13.79 21.96 14.54
CA ALA A 449 -14.90 21.89 15.48
C ALA A 449 -14.45 21.45 16.90
N ARG A 450 -13.35 20.71 17.03
CA ARG A 450 -12.82 20.28 18.34
C ARG A 450 -12.18 21.41 19.17
N ILE A 451 -11.95 22.59 18.59
CA ILE A 451 -11.33 23.70 19.32
C ILE A 451 -12.29 24.16 20.43
N LYS A 452 -11.77 24.18 21.68
CA LYS A 452 -12.55 24.46 22.89
C LYS A 452 -13.29 25.80 22.82
N ASP A 453 -14.38 25.89 23.58
CA ASP A 453 -15.15 27.11 23.81
C ASP A 453 -15.75 27.73 22.53
N GLN A 454 -16.06 26.87 21.55
CA GLN A 454 -16.85 27.29 20.40
C GLN A 454 -18.35 27.32 20.74
N PRO A 455 -19.07 28.35 20.28
CA PRO A 455 -20.53 28.37 20.31
C PRO A 455 -21.14 27.10 19.68
N SER A 456 -22.17 26.54 20.31
CA SER A 456 -22.78 25.27 19.91
C SER A 456 -23.41 25.30 18.51
N ASP A 457 -23.90 26.45 18.08
CA ASP A 457 -24.41 26.72 16.73
C ASP A 457 -23.32 26.60 15.66
N ILE A 458 -22.13 27.17 15.92
CA ILE A 458 -20.98 27.06 15.02
C ILE A 458 -20.49 25.60 14.94
N LEU A 459 -20.48 24.89 16.06
CA LEU A 459 -20.15 23.47 16.10
C LEU A 459 -21.12 22.64 15.26
N ALA A 460 -22.44 22.89 15.42
CA ALA A 460 -23.48 22.23 14.64
C ALA A 460 -23.29 22.48 13.14
N GLU A 461 -23.08 23.74 12.74
CA GLU A 461 -22.86 24.12 11.34
C GLU A 461 -21.65 23.39 10.73
N ARG A 462 -20.53 23.35 11.44
CA ARG A 462 -19.31 22.66 10.98
C ARG A 462 -19.53 21.17 10.79
N PHE A 463 -20.23 20.49 11.71
CA PHE A 463 -20.52 19.07 11.57
C PHE A 463 -21.52 18.76 10.45
N VAL A 464 -22.52 19.63 10.24
CA VAL A 464 -23.44 19.51 9.09
C VAL A 464 -22.65 19.64 7.79
N ARG A 465 -21.82 20.68 7.66
CA ARG A 465 -20.96 20.89 6.49
C ARG A 465 -20.01 19.71 6.25
N ALA A 466 -19.40 19.18 7.32
CA ALA A 466 -18.51 18.02 7.25
C ALA A 466 -19.25 16.77 6.72
N ARG A 467 -20.47 16.50 7.24
CA ARG A 467 -21.31 15.39 6.79
C ARG A 467 -21.75 15.55 5.33
N ASP A 468 -22.16 16.75 4.92
CA ASP A 468 -22.60 17.01 3.56
C ASP A 468 -21.44 16.87 2.57
N ALA A 469 -20.26 17.37 2.92
CA ALA A 469 -19.03 17.18 2.14
C ALA A 469 -18.63 15.70 2.03
N ALA A 470 -18.88 14.89 3.08
CA ALA A 470 -18.60 13.46 3.05
C ALA A 470 -19.46 12.71 2.01
N GLU A 471 -20.64 13.20 1.66
CA GLU A 471 -21.46 12.61 0.59
C GLU A 471 -20.83 12.77 -0.81
N GLY A 472 -19.93 13.75 -0.99
CA GLY A 472 -19.14 13.92 -2.21
C GLY A 472 -18.02 12.88 -2.39
N ILE A 473 -17.80 12.00 -1.39
CA ILE A 473 -16.77 10.95 -1.43
C ILE A 473 -17.33 9.73 -2.17
N ASN A 474 -16.87 9.51 -3.41
CA ASN A 474 -17.33 8.40 -4.25
C ASN A 474 -16.81 7.02 -3.80
N ASP A 475 -15.67 6.98 -3.11
CA ASP A 475 -15.15 5.73 -2.56
C ASP A 475 -15.93 5.36 -1.28
N PRO A 476 -16.72 4.26 -1.29
CA PRO A 476 -17.61 3.93 -0.18
C PRO A 476 -16.87 3.59 1.11
N ARG A 477 -15.62 3.09 1.01
CA ARG A 477 -14.79 2.80 2.18
C ARG A 477 -14.33 4.10 2.84
N LEU A 478 -13.79 5.04 2.07
CA LEU A 478 -13.39 6.35 2.58
C LEU A 478 -14.60 7.11 3.14
N ARG A 479 -15.74 7.09 2.44
CA ARG A 479 -16.97 7.75 2.89
C ARG A 479 -17.45 7.18 4.23
N GLY A 480 -17.53 5.86 4.35
CA GLY A 480 -17.89 5.19 5.60
C GLY A 480 -16.96 5.58 6.74
N GLN A 481 -15.64 5.48 6.54
CA GLN A 481 -14.64 5.81 7.56
C GLN A 481 -14.75 7.27 8.06
N VAL A 482 -14.91 8.22 7.14
CA VAL A 482 -15.04 9.65 7.50
C VAL A 482 -16.33 9.93 8.27
N LEU A 483 -17.46 9.35 7.84
CA LEU A 483 -18.73 9.50 8.53
C LEU A 483 -18.72 8.88 9.94
N PHE A 484 -18.02 7.77 10.13
CA PHE A 484 -17.78 7.21 11.48
C PHE A 484 -16.96 8.16 12.34
N GLU A 485 -15.90 8.77 11.80
CA GLU A 485 -15.10 9.74 12.55
C GLU A 485 -15.92 10.97 12.92
N ILE A 486 -16.73 11.52 11.99
CA ILE A 486 -17.68 12.61 12.29
C ILE A 486 -18.60 12.22 13.45
N SER A 487 -19.21 11.02 13.39
CA SER A 487 -20.11 10.52 14.43
C SER A 487 -19.43 10.46 15.81
N ALA A 488 -18.20 9.92 15.86
CA ALA A 488 -17.41 9.86 17.10
C ALA A 488 -17.08 11.26 17.63
N GLN A 489 -16.75 12.21 16.75
CA GLN A 489 -16.45 13.58 17.15
C GLN A 489 -17.69 14.32 17.64
N GLN A 490 -18.86 14.11 17.03
CA GLN A 490 -20.13 14.66 17.50
C GLN A 490 -20.43 14.23 18.94
N ARG A 491 -20.23 12.95 19.28
CA ARG A 491 -20.39 12.45 20.65
C ARG A 491 -19.41 13.10 21.63
N ARG A 492 -18.12 13.18 21.27
CA ARG A 492 -17.09 13.82 22.11
C ARG A 492 -17.35 15.32 22.33
N ALA A 493 -17.94 15.99 21.34
CA ALA A 493 -18.31 17.39 21.42
C ALA A 493 -19.62 17.64 22.20
N GLY A 494 -20.31 16.59 22.65
CA GLY A 494 -21.59 16.73 23.37
C GLY A 494 -22.74 17.21 22.47
N MET A 495 -22.66 16.95 21.16
CA MET A 495 -23.77 17.22 20.23
C MET A 495 -24.98 16.35 20.57
N ALA A 496 -26.15 16.71 20.03
CA ALA A 496 -27.37 15.94 20.19
C ALA A 496 -27.14 14.46 19.75
N PRO A 497 -27.58 13.45 20.51
CA PRO A 497 -27.37 12.05 20.15
C PRO A 497 -27.84 11.70 18.74
N GLU A 498 -28.90 12.36 18.28
CA GLU A 498 -29.48 12.20 16.94
C GLU A 498 -28.49 12.57 15.83
N ASP A 499 -27.63 13.57 16.04
CA ASP A 499 -26.63 13.99 15.06
C ASP A 499 -25.58 12.90 14.85
N ALA A 500 -25.06 12.35 15.96
CA ALA A 500 -24.08 11.27 15.93
C ALA A 500 -24.68 9.99 15.33
N GLN A 501 -25.91 9.65 15.71
CA GLN A 501 -26.64 8.50 15.16
C GLN A 501 -26.89 8.66 13.65
N ALA A 502 -27.24 9.86 13.19
CA ALA A 502 -27.48 10.14 11.79
C ALA A 502 -26.20 10.01 10.93
N SER A 503 -25.05 10.42 11.46
CA SER A 503 -23.75 10.22 10.82
C SER A 503 -23.35 8.74 10.81
N GLU A 504 -23.58 8.02 11.92
CA GLU A 504 -23.27 6.58 12.03
C GLU A 504 -24.12 5.73 11.10
N ALA A 505 -25.42 6.01 11.00
CA ALA A 505 -26.32 5.29 10.10
C ALA A 505 -25.88 5.42 8.62
N ARG A 506 -25.45 6.61 8.20
CA ARG A 506 -24.89 6.82 6.86
C ARG A 506 -23.57 6.08 6.66
N ALA A 507 -22.73 6.05 7.69
CA ALA A 507 -21.47 5.34 7.67
C ALA A 507 -21.67 3.81 7.49
N ILE A 508 -22.64 3.24 8.20
CA ILE A 508 -23.06 1.83 8.07
C ILE A 508 -23.62 1.59 6.67
N ALA A 509 -24.53 2.43 6.17
CA ALA A 509 -25.09 2.29 4.84
C ALA A 509 -24.01 2.35 3.73
N ALA A 510 -23.01 3.21 3.89
CA ALA A 510 -21.87 3.27 2.98
C ALA A 510 -21.02 1.98 3.01
N ALA A 511 -20.83 1.38 4.19
CA ALA A 511 -20.15 0.10 4.33
C ALA A 511 -20.95 -1.05 3.69
N ASP A 512 -22.26 -1.10 3.93
CA ASP A 512 -23.16 -2.15 3.41
C ASP A 512 -23.25 -2.13 1.88
N ALA A 513 -23.09 -0.96 1.26
CA ALA A 513 -23.07 -0.80 -0.20
C ALA A 513 -21.84 -1.43 -0.88
N ILE A 514 -20.79 -1.81 -0.13
CA ILE A 514 -19.58 -2.40 -0.69
C ILE A 514 -19.85 -3.84 -1.13
N PRO A 515 -19.66 -4.23 -2.40
CA PRO A 515 -20.02 -5.57 -2.88
C PRO A 515 -19.23 -6.70 -2.21
N ILE A 516 -17.97 -6.44 -1.86
CA ILE A 516 -17.03 -7.44 -1.38
C ILE A 516 -17.23 -7.67 0.13
N VAL A 517 -17.73 -8.86 0.52
CA VAL A 517 -18.02 -9.26 1.92
C VAL A 517 -16.80 -9.04 2.83
N ILE A 518 -15.62 -9.48 2.39
CA ILE A 518 -14.38 -9.33 3.18
C ILE A 518 -14.08 -7.85 3.46
N SER A 519 -14.37 -6.93 2.54
CA SER A 519 -14.17 -5.51 2.77
C SER A 519 -15.12 -4.95 3.83
N ARG A 520 -16.37 -5.45 3.90
CA ARG A 520 -17.34 -5.09 4.94
C ARG A 520 -16.89 -5.55 6.33
N VAL A 521 -16.36 -6.78 6.43
CA VAL A 521 -15.76 -7.28 7.68
C VAL A 521 -14.66 -6.33 8.19
N TRP A 522 -13.79 -5.84 7.31
CA TRP A 522 -12.70 -4.94 7.71
C TRP A 522 -13.25 -3.62 8.21
N ILE A 523 -14.21 -3.03 7.51
CA ILE A 523 -14.77 -1.73 7.90
C ILE A 523 -15.50 -1.84 9.23
N HIS A 524 -16.38 -2.82 9.41
CA HIS A 524 -17.08 -2.98 10.69
C HIS A 524 -16.13 -3.37 11.83
N GLY A 525 -15.10 -4.20 11.57
CA GLY A 525 -14.07 -4.52 12.54
C GLY A 525 -13.20 -3.31 12.91
N ASP A 526 -12.88 -2.45 11.95
CA ASP A 526 -12.18 -1.18 12.15
C ASP A 526 -13.02 -0.23 13.02
N VAL A 527 -14.31 -0.13 12.75
CA VAL A 527 -15.27 0.68 13.52
C VAL A 527 -15.41 0.17 14.96
N ALA A 528 -15.50 -1.15 15.16
CA ALA A 528 -15.50 -1.74 16.49
C ALA A 528 -14.25 -1.36 17.29
N THR A 529 -13.07 -1.43 16.66
CA THR A 529 -11.80 -0.99 17.26
C THR A 529 -11.85 0.51 17.63
N LEU A 530 -12.39 1.38 16.76
CA LEU A 530 -12.48 2.81 17.03
C LEU A 530 -13.43 3.14 18.20
N HIS A 531 -14.59 2.50 18.27
CA HIS A 531 -15.51 2.65 19.41
C HIS A 531 -14.87 2.15 20.72
N ALA A 532 -14.18 1.01 20.69
CA ALA A 532 -13.49 0.48 21.87
C ALA A 532 -12.46 1.48 22.41
N ARG A 533 -11.71 2.14 21.53
CA ARG A 533 -10.75 3.20 21.90
C ARG A 533 -11.41 4.47 22.44
N ALA A 534 -12.65 4.73 22.04
CA ALA A 534 -13.44 5.86 22.51
C ALA A 534 -14.18 5.58 23.83
N ASP A 535 -13.98 4.40 24.44
CA ASP A 535 -14.71 3.93 25.62
C ASP A 535 -16.22 3.73 25.38
N GLU A 536 -16.59 3.44 24.13
CA GLU A 536 -17.98 3.25 23.68
C GLU A 536 -18.31 1.75 23.55
N SER A 537 -18.27 1.02 24.66
CA SER A 537 -18.33 -0.46 24.70
C SER A 537 -19.51 -1.06 23.93
N ASP A 538 -20.74 -0.56 24.14
CA ASP A 538 -21.94 -1.12 23.49
C ASP A 538 -21.90 -0.97 21.97
N LEU A 539 -21.45 0.19 21.49
CA LEU A 539 -21.28 0.45 20.05
C LEU A 539 -20.16 -0.40 19.46
N ALA A 540 -19.08 -0.59 20.22
CA ALA A 540 -17.96 -1.44 19.83
C ALA A 540 -18.39 -2.90 19.61
N TRP A 541 -19.14 -3.47 20.56
CA TRP A 541 -19.69 -4.82 20.43
C TRP A 541 -20.74 -4.92 19.33
N ALA A 542 -21.61 -3.92 19.16
CA ALA A 542 -22.59 -3.91 18.06
C ALA A 542 -21.91 -3.94 16.69
N ALA A 543 -20.83 -3.16 16.51
CA ALA A 543 -20.04 -3.16 15.28
C ALA A 543 -19.29 -4.49 15.07
N PHE A 544 -18.76 -5.09 16.14
CA PHE A 544 -18.12 -6.41 16.10
C PHE A 544 -19.10 -7.50 15.66
N HIS A 545 -20.32 -7.51 16.20
CA HIS A 545 -21.35 -8.49 15.82
C HIS A 545 -21.78 -8.34 14.35
N ARG A 546 -21.88 -7.09 13.84
CA ARG A 546 -22.09 -6.84 12.40
C ARG A 546 -20.96 -7.43 11.55
N ALA A 547 -19.70 -7.19 11.95
CA ALA A 547 -18.54 -7.76 11.27
C ALA A 547 -18.53 -9.30 11.29
N MET A 548 -18.88 -9.92 12.43
CA MET A 548 -18.99 -11.39 12.55
C MET A 548 -20.10 -11.96 11.67
N ALA A 549 -21.24 -11.27 11.57
CA ALA A 549 -22.35 -11.68 10.72
C ALA A 549 -21.93 -11.69 9.24
N GLU A 550 -21.17 -10.68 8.78
CA GLU A 550 -20.58 -10.67 7.44
C GLU A 550 -19.54 -11.79 7.28
N ALA A 551 -18.67 -11.99 8.27
CA ALA A 551 -17.61 -13.00 8.22
C ALA A 551 -18.17 -14.43 8.11
N ARG A 552 -19.31 -14.71 8.77
CA ARG A 552 -20.01 -16.01 8.70
C ARG A 552 -20.49 -16.36 7.29
N ARG A 553 -20.71 -15.37 6.43
CA ARG A 553 -21.20 -15.55 5.04
C ARG A 553 -20.06 -15.85 4.04
N ILE A 554 -18.81 -15.89 4.50
CA ILE A 554 -17.66 -16.10 3.62
C ILE A 554 -17.41 -17.60 3.43
N ASP A 555 -17.66 -18.09 2.22
CA ASP A 555 -17.40 -19.49 1.85
C ASP A 555 -15.99 -19.75 1.31
N ASN A 556 -15.39 -18.75 0.67
CA ASN A 556 -14.03 -18.86 0.13
C ASN A 556 -13.01 -18.95 1.27
N SER A 557 -12.28 -20.07 1.35
CA SER A 557 -11.25 -20.33 2.36
C SER A 557 -10.21 -19.22 2.50
N TRP A 558 -9.80 -18.59 1.39
CA TRP A 558 -8.81 -17.50 1.45
C TRP A 558 -9.38 -16.26 2.14
N ALA A 559 -10.61 -15.88 1.79
CA ALA A 559 -11.26 -14.74 2.42
C ALA A 559 -11.65 -15.03 3.88
N ARG A 560 -12.08 -16.28 4.16
CA ARG A 560 -12.45 -16.73 5.51
C ARG A 560 -11.24 -16.68 6.45
N ALA A 561 -10.10 -17.22 6.02
CA ALA A 561 -8.85 -17.21 6.79
C ALA A 561 -8.50 -15.80 7.27
N ARG A 562 -8.46 -14.85 6.33
CA ARG A 562 -8.11 -13.46 6.61
C ARG A 562 -9.17 -12.76 7.46
N ALA A 563 -10.46 -13.01 7.20
CA ALA A 563 -11.55 -12.44 7.98
C ALA A 563 -11.48 -12.88 9.44
N MET A 564 -11.24 -14.16 9.71
CA MET A 564 -11.13 -14.67 11.09
C MET A 564 -9.89 -14.12 11.80
N ALA A 565 -8.75 -13.97 11.10
CA ALA A 565 -7.57 -13.30 11.65
C ALA A 565 -7.85 -11.82 11.99
N LYS A 566 -8.61 -11.10 11.16
CA LYS A 566 -9.06 -9.73 11.44
C LYS A 566 -10.00 -9.68 12.64
N MET A 567 -10.99 -10.57 12.71
CA MET A 567 -11.95 -10.62 13.82
C MET A 567 -11.28 -10.97 15.15
N ALA A 568 -10.28 -11.84 15.14
CA ALA A 568 -9.45 -12.12 16.31
C ALA A 568 -8.71 -10.88 16.81
N GLN A 569 -8.14 -10.09 15.88
CA GLN A 569 -7.49 -8.82 16.23
C GLN A 569 -8.48 -7.80 16.78
N THR A 570 -9.67 -7.68 16.19
CA THR A 570 -10.72 -6.79 16.71
C THR A 570 -11.19 -7.23 18.11
N LEU A 571 -11.30 -8.53 18.41
CA LEU A 571 -11.55 -9.01 19.78
C LEU A 571 -10.47 -8.59 20.77
N ILE A 572 -9.19 -8.67 20.37
CA ILE A 572 -8.08 -8.18 21.21
C ILE A 572 -8.25 -6.68 21.46
N ASP A 573 -8.57 -5.91 20.43
CA ASP A 573 -8.77 -4.46 20.55
C ASP A 573 -9.95 -4.09 21.47
N LEU A 574 -11.04 -4.87 21.44
CA LEU A 574 -12.20 -4.68 22.32
C LEU A 574 -11.85 -4.90 23.80
N VAL A 575 -11.01 -5.89 24.09
CA VAL A 575 -10.59 -6.24 25.46
C VAL A 575 -9.43 -5.37 25.94
N THR A 576 -8.56 -4.92 25.04
CA THR A 576 -7.37 -4.11 25.34
C THR A 576 -7.28 -2.86 24.44
N PRO A 577 -8.21 -1.89 24.59
CA PRO A 577 -8.31 -0.77 23.64
C PRO A 577 -7.09 0.15 23.59
N LYS A 578 -6.31 0.23 24.67
CA LYS A 578 -5.11 1.08 24.74
C LYS A 578 -4.01 0.64 23.77
N THR A 579 -3.95 -0.65 23.45
CA THR A 579 -2.98 -1.23 22.50
C THR A 579 -3.56 -1.41 21.11
N ALA A 580 -4.80 -0.98 20.87
CA ALA A 580 -5.42 -1.00 19.55
C ALA A 580 -4.65 -0.09 18.57
N ALA A 581 -4.89 -0.26 17.26
CA ALA A 581 -4.41 0.69 16.26
C ALA A 581 -5.27 1.97 16.28
N THR A 582 -4.67 3.12 16.01
CA THR A 582 -5.36 4.41 15.83
C THR A 582 -5.94 4.49 14.41
N ALA A 583 -6.88 5.40 14.18
CA ALA A 583 -7.42 5.67 12.84
C ALA A 583 -6.31 5.96 11.81
N ASP A 584 -5.28 6.72 12.21
CA ASP A 584 -4.13 7.03 11.35
C ASP A 584 -3.31 5.78 11.00
N GLU A 585 -3.01 4.93 11.98
CA GLU A 585 -2.30 3.66 11.78
C GLU A 585 -3.07 2.70 10.86
N MET A 586 -4.38 2.60 11.05
CA MET A 586 -5.26 1.79 10.21
C MET A 586 -5.32 2.30 8.76
N SER A 587 -5.27 3.63 8.58
CA SER A 587 -5.21 4.23 7.24
C SER A 587 -3.88 3.92 6.52
N LYS A 588 -2.77 3.79 7.27
CA LYS A 588 -1.45 3.47 6.74
C LYS A 588 -1.30 1.99 6.39
N ASP A 589 -1.82 1.09 7.24
CA ASP A 589 -1.77 -0.37 7.03
C ASP A 589 -2.71 -0.82 5.89
N SER A 590 -3.72 -0.01 5.52
CA SER A 590 -4.65 -0.29 4.42
C SER A 590 -4.10 0.00 3.01
N ARG A 591 -2.92 0.63 2.91
CA ARG A 591 -2.24 0.92 1.64
C ARG A 591 -1.38 -0.22 1.17
#